data_AF-A0A0M1N0L9-F1
#
_entry.id   AF-A0A0M1N0L9-F1
#
_cell.length_a   1.000
_cell.length_b   1.000
_cell.length_c   1.000
_cell.angle_alpha   90.00
_cell.angle_beta   90.00
_cell.angle_gamma   90.00
#
_symmetry.space_group_name_H-M   'P 1'
#
loop_
_entity.id
_entity.type
_entity.pdbx_description
1 polymer ?
#
loop_
_entity_poly.entity_id
_entity_poly.type
_entity_poly.pdbx_seq_one_letter_code
_entity_poly.pdbx_strand_id
1 'polypeptide(L)'
;MILLFLIVFSFCKDVYLASEGEKEFSTFIIISLVLLVSNIMNFMQEAKFSNVSEKFKKIIQTTTSVKRENQIIEIPLDEVVVGDIICLSAGDIIPADIKLFETKDFFVKETTLTGESDSIEKKSFLFGKI
;
A
#
# COMPACT_ATOMS: atom_id res chain seq x y z
N MET A 1 -16.01 19.69 -4.04
CA MET A 1 -16.13 21.01 -3.37
C MET A 1 -16.64 22.11 -4.31
N ILE A 2 -16.01 22.32 -5.48
CA ILE A 2 -16.44 23.33 -6.49
C ILE A 2 -17.88 23.12 -7.00
N LEU A 3 -18.26 21.87 -7.26
CA LEU A 3 -19.60 21.49 -7.74
C LEU A 3 -20.73 21.84 -6.74
N LEU A 4 -20.48 21.66 -5.43
CA LEU A 4 -21.44 22.00 -4.37
C LEU A 4 -21.66 23.52 -4.32
N PHE A 5 -20.58 24.29 -4.49
CA PHE A 5 -20.62 25.75 -4.49
C PHE A 5 -21.42 26.31 -5.67
N LEU A 6 -21.32 25.69 -6.85
CA LEU A 6 -22.11 26.05 -8.03
C LEU A 6 -23.61 25.79 -7.83
N ILE A 7 -24.02 24.73 -7.14
CA ILE A 7 -25.43 24.50 -6.79
C ILE A 7 -25.95 25.60 -5.87
N VAL A 8 -25.22 25.89 -4.79
CA VAL A 8 -25.63 26.91 -3.83
C VAL A 8 -25.69 28.28 -4.49
N PHE A 9 -24.73 28.59 -5.38
CA PHE A 9 -24.73 29.84 -6.13
C PHE A 9 -25.88 29.92 -7.15
N SER A 10 -26.16 28.83 -7.91
CA SER A 10 -27.32 28.76 -8.82
C SER A 10 -28.62 28.90 -8.05
N PHE A 11 -28.79 28.14 -6.97
CA PHE A 11 -29.97 28.21 -6.11
C PHE A 11 -30.15 29.62 -5.53
N CYS A 12 -29.08 30.25 -5.04
CA CYS A 12 -29.12 31.63 -4.57
C CYS A 12 -29.49 32.62 -5.70
N LYS A 13 -28.99 32.46 -6.93
CA LYS A 13 -29.42 33.32 -8.05
C LYS A 13 -30.89 33.11 -8.42
N ASP A 14 -31.29 31.85 -8.58
CA ASP A 14 -32.61 31.46 -9.07
C ASP A 14 -33.73 31.72 -8.05
N VAL A 15 -33.41 31.66 -6.74
CA VAL A 15 -34.36 31.89 -5.64
C VAL A 15 -34.26 33.31 -5.05
N TYR A 16 -33.06 33.86 -4.86
CA TYR A 16 -32.85 35.11 -4.11
C TYR A 16 -32.70 36.35 -5.01
N LEU A 17 -32.23 36.22 -6.25
CA LEU A 17 -31.89 37.36 -7.11
C LEU A 17 -32.74 37.47 -8.40
N ALA A 18 -33.60 36.49 -8.67
CA ALA A 18 -34.40 36.45 -9.89
C ALA A 18 -35.65 37.37 -9.77
N SER A 19 -35.61 38.52 -10.45
CA SER A 19 -36.81 39.32 -10.74
C SER A 19 -37.83 38.49 -11.54
N GLU A 20 -39.13 38.79 -11.40
CA GLU A 20 -40.28 37.98 -11.83
C GLU A 20 -40.31 37.54 -13.33
N GLY A 21 -39.38 38.01 -14.17
CA GLY A 21 -39.30 37.71 -15.61
C GLY A 21 -38.18 36.76 -16.09
N GLU A 22 -37.19 36.40 -15.27
CA GLU A 22 -35.99 35.62 -15.71
C GLU A 22 -35.71 34.37 -14.86
N LYS A 23 -36.74 33.76 -14.26
CA LYS A 23 -36.58 32.50 -13.51
C LYS A 23 -36.42 31.31 -14.46
N GLU A 24 -35.18 31.02 -14.84
CA GLU A 24 -34.86 29.85 -15.67
C GLU A 24 -34.61 28.58 -14.84
N PHE A 25 -35.69 27.94 -14.38
CA PHE A 25 -35.61 26.66 -13.68
C PHE A 25 -34.92 25.55 -14.50
N SER A 26 -34.90 25.67 -15.83
CA SER A 26 -34.21 24.77 -16.75
C SER A 26 -32.71 24.68 -16.45
N THR A 27 -32.06 25.81 -16.15
CA THR A 27 -30.62 25.86 -15.88
C THR A 27 -30.26 25.14 -14.58
N PHE A 28 -31.07 25.35 -13.53
CA PHE A 28 -30.94 24.63 -12.27
C PHE A 28 -31.09 23.11 -12.45
N ILE A 29 -32.09 22.68 -13.22
CA ILE A 29 -32.36 21.25 -13.48
C ILE A 29 -31.19 20.60 -14.23
N ILE A 30 -30.67 21.25 -15.28
CA ILE A 30 -29.56 20.73 -16.08
C ILE A 30 -28.29 20.58 -15.23
N ILE A 31 -27.96 21.61 -14.45
CA ILE A 31 -26.79 21.58 -13.56
C ILE A 31 -26.96 20.46 -12.54
N SER A 32 -28.12 20.37 -11.88
CA SER A 32 -28.39 19.31 -10.89
C SER A 32 -28.21 17.90 -11.48
N LEU A 33 -28.70 17.67 -12.70
CA LEU A 33 -28.56 16.38 -13.40
C LEU A 33 -27.08 16.02 -13.68
N VAL A 34 -26.31 16.94 -14.25
CA VAL A 34 -24.88 16.72 -14.57
C VAL A 34 -24.08 16.42 -13.32
N LEU A 35 -24.42 17.07 -12.20
CA LEU A 35 -23.78 16.87 -10.91
C LEU A 35 -24.09 15.52 -10.30
N LEU A 36 -25.35 15.08 -10.40
CA LEU A 36 -25.78 13.77 -9.92
C LEU A 36 -25.00 12.67 -10.67
N VAL A 37 -24.92 12.77 -12.00
CA VAL A 37 -24.14 11.84 -12.83
C VAL A 37 -22.64 11.88 -12.47
N SER A 38 -22.06 13.08 -12.30
CA SER A 38 -20.64 13.23 -11.95
C SER A 38 -20.30 12.66 -10.57
N ASN A 39 -21.16 12.84 -9.57
CA ASN A 39 -20.96 12.26 -8.24
C ASN A 39 -21.06 10.73 -8.25
N ILE A 40 -22.04 10.17 -8.98
CA ILE A 40 -22.14 8.72 -9.14
C ILE A 40 -20.89 8.17 -9.82
N MET A 41 -20.42 8.81 -10.90
CA MET A 41 -19.20 8.40 -11.59
C MET A 41 -17.97 8.49 -10.67
N ASN A 42 -17.82 9.58 -9.91
CA ASN A 42 -16.71 9.73 -8.96
C ASN A 42 -16.77 8.66 -7.86
N PHE A 43 -17.95 8.41 -7.28
CA PHE A 43 -18.13 7.37 -6.27
C PHE A 43 -17.77 5.98 -6.81
N MET A 44 -18.19 5.65 -8.03
CA MET A 44 -17.83 4.38 -8.68
C MET A 44 -16.33 4.29 -8.98
N GLN A 45 -15.67 5.41 -9.30
CA GLN A 45 -14.22 5.46 -9.52
C GLN A 45 -13.46 5.27 -8.20
N GLU A 46 -13.86 5.98 -7.14
CA GLU A 46 -13.30 5.86 -5.79
C GLU A 46 -13.34 4.39 -5.29
N ALA A 47 -14.49 3.75 -5.48
CA ALA A 47 -14.68 2.34 -5.12
C ALA A 47 -13.74 1.41 -5.92
N LYS A 48 -13.51 1.68 -7.22
CA LYS A 48 -12.57 0.90 -8.04
C LYS A 48 -11.11 1.11 -7.62
N PHE A 49 -10.72 2.32 -7.22
CA PHE A 49 -9.35 2.61 -6.79
C PHE A 49 -8.99 1.95 -5.46
N SER A 50 -9.95 1.83 -4.52
CA SER A 50 -9.71 1.16 -3.23
C SER A 50 -9.21 -0.28 -3.38
N ASN A 51 -9.74 -1.03 -4.36
CA ASN A 51 -9.40 -2.44 -4.61
C ASN A 51 -8.00 -2.66 -5.20
N VAL A 52 -7.38 -1.61 -5.75
CA VAL A 52 -6.03 -1.73 -6.35
C VAL A 52 -4.96 -1.68 -5.25
N SER A 53 -5.17 -0.91 -4.19
CA SER A 53 -4.22 -0.79 -3.08
C SER A 53 -4.02 -2.10 -2.32
N GLU A 54 -5.11 -2.84 -2.03
CA GLU A 54 -5.02 -4.12 -1.33
C GLU A 54 -4.32 -5.21 -2.15
N LYS A 55 -4.51 -5.21 -3.47
CA LYS A 55 -3.86 -6.17 -4.38
C LYS A 55 -2.38 -5.86 -4.56
N PHE A 56 -1.98 -4.58 -4.57
CA PHE A 56 -0.56 -4.23 -4.60
C PHE A 56 0.19 -4.68 -3.35
N LYS A 57 -0.45 -4.62 -2.18
CA LYS A 57 0.14 -5.12 -0.93
C LYS A 57 0.39 -6.64 -0.96
N LYS A 58 -0.45 -7.40 -1.68
CA LYS A 58 -0.31 -8.86 -1.86
C LYS A 58 0.65 -9.27 -2.98
N ILE A 59 0.96 -8.40 -3.94
CA ILE A 59 1.79 -8.74 -5.12
C ILE A 59 3.30 -8.57 -4.83
N ILE A 60 3.68 -7.87 -3.76
CA ILE A 60 5.04 -7.90 -3.23
C ILE A 60 5.18 -9.12 -2.33
N GLN A 61 5.03 -10.32 -2.90
CA GLN A 61 5.42 -11.54 -2.20
C GLN A 61 6.94 -11.59 -2.27
N THR A 62 7.59 -10.90 -1.33
CA THR A 62 8.99 -11.19 -1.04
C THR A 62 9.06 -12.69 -0.74
N THR A 63 9.93 -13.37 -1.44
CA THR A 63 10.22 -14.79 -1.24
C THR A 63 11.48 -14.92 -0.39
N THR A 64 11.63 -16.06 0.28
CA THR A 64 12.87 -16.38 0.99
C THR A 64 13.22 -17.84 0.76
N SER A 65 14.52 -18.12 0.74
CA SER A 65 15.02 -19.48 0.59
C SER A 65 15.03 -20.17 1.95
N VAL A 66 14.27 -21.27 2.07
CA VAL A 66 14.27 -22.12 3.26
C VAL A 66 14.77 -23.51 2.92
N LYS A 67 15.42 -24.15 3.88
CA LYS A 67 15.86 -25.54 3.78
C LYS A 67 14.86 -26.44 4.51
N ARG A 68 14.03 -27.17 3.75
CA ARG A 68 13.10 -28.20 4.23
C ARG A 68 13.45 -29.54 3.58
N GLU A 69 13.37 -30.64 4.32
CA GLU A 69 13.67 -32.00 3.81
C GLU A 69 15.04 -32.12 3.11
N ASN A 70 16.03 -31.36 3.61
CA ASN A 70 17.38 -31.27 3.05
C ASN A 70 17.48 -30.70 1.62
N GLN A 71 16.42 -30.07 1.11
CA GLN A 71 16.39 -29.31 -0.13
C GLN A 71 16.18 -27.82 0.15
N ILE A 72 16.75 -26.96 -0.69
CA ILE A 72 16.54 -25.51 -0.61
C ILE A 72 15.37 -25.19 -1.54
N ILE A 73 14.30 -24.64 -0.97
CA ILE A 73 13.11 -24.23 -1.69
C ILE A 73 12.84 -22.76 -1.42
N GLU A 74 12.36 -22.06 -2.44
CA GLU A 74 11.95 -20.67 -2.33
C GLU A 74 10.47 -20.61 -2.00
N ILE A 75 10.12 -20.01 -0.86
CA ILE A 75 8.73 -19.91 -0.39
C ILE A 75 8.34 -18.44 -0.17
N PRO A 76 7.05 -18.10 -0.26
CA PRO A 76 6.55 -16.78 0.14
C PRO A 76 6.86 -16.49 1.62
N LEU A 77 7.18 -15.24 1.96
CA LEU A 77 7.42 -14.82 3.36
C LEU A 77 6.27 -15.21 4.30
N ASP A 78 5.03 -15.17 3.81
CA ASP A 78 3.82 -15.52 4.59
C ASP A 78 3.74 -17.01 4.97
N GLU A 79 4.52 -17.88 4.33
CA GLU A 79 4.55 -19.33 4.56
C GLU A 79 5.73 -19.78 5.44
N VAL A 80 6.56 -18.83 5.90
CA VAL A 80 7.70 -19.09 6.77
C VAL A 80 7.20 -19.37 8.19
N VAL A 81 7.64 -20.47 8.79
CA VAL A 81 7.24 -20.88 10.14
C VAL A 81 8.42 -21.02 11.09
N VAL A 82 8.14 -20.96 12.39
CA VAL A 82 9.16 -21.17 13.42
C VAL A 82 9.72 -22.59 13.30
N GLY A 83 11.03 -22.69 13.14
CA GLY A 83 11.74 -23.96 12.94
C GLY A 83 12.34 -24.12 11.53
N ASP A 84 11.97 -23.25 10.58
CA ASP A 84 12.60 -23.24 9.27
C ASP A 84 14.06 -22.78 9.34
N ILE A 85 14.93 -23.44 8.57
CA ILE A 85 16.31 -23.02 8.37
C ILE A 85 16.34 -22.11 7.14
N ILE A 86 16.52 -20.81 7.35
CA ILE A 86 16.54 -19.82 6.27
C ILE A 86 17.97 -19.69 5.73
N CYS A 87 18.12 -19.73 4.41
CA CYS A 87 19.37 -19.47 3.70
C CYS A 87 19.31 -18.08 3.09
N LEU A 88 20.04 -17.12 3.66
CA LEU A 88 20.09 -15.75 3.15
C LEU A 88 21.29 -15.54 2.22
N SER A 89 21.03 -14.83 1.13
CA SER A 89 22.00 -14.36 0.14
C SER A 89 22.12 -12.84 0.16
N ALA A 90 23.16 -12.31 -0.50
CA ALA A 90 23.36 -10.87 -0.60
C ALA A 90 22.19 -10.20 -1.33
N GLY A 91 21.55 -9.24 -0.67
CA GLY A 91 20.39 -8.51 -1.21
C GLY A 91 19.04 -9.04 -0.71
N ASP A 92 19.02 -10.17 -0.02
CA ASP A 92 17.79 -10.71 0.55
C ASP A 92 17.30 -9.87 1.73
N ILE A 93 15.98 -9.78 1.84
CA ILE A 93 15.31 -9.19 3.00
C ILE A 93 15.21 -10.26 4.09
N ILE A 94 15.52 -9.89 5.33
CA ILE A 94 15.37 -10.78 6.48
C ILE A 94 13.85 -10.97 6.75
N PRO A 95 13.32 -12.21 6.66
CA PRO A 95 11.86 -12.44 6.69
C PRO A 95 11.24 -12.32 8.09
N ALA A 96 12.00 -12.64 9.13
CA ALA A 96 11.60 -12.61 10.53
C ALA A 96 12.84 -12.50 11.44
N ASP A 97 12.63 -12.41 12.76
CA ASP A 97 13.74 -12.48 13.71
C ASP A 97 14.41 -13.86 13.65
N ILE A 98 15.69 -13.88 13.27
CA ILE A 98 16.46 -15.12 13.06
C ILE A 98 17.62 -15.23 14.04
N LYS A 99 18.01 -16.48 14.30
CA LYS A 99 19.24 -16.81 15.00
C LYS A 99 20.29 -17.28 14.00
N LEU A 100 21.44 -16.62 14.00
CA LEU A 100 22.54 -16.93 13.07
C LEU A 100 23.31 -18.17 13.52
N PHE A 101 23.26 -19.22 12.70
CA PHE A 101 24.00 -20.48 12.91
C PHE A 101 25.37 -20.46 12.23
N GLU A 102 25.39 -20.07 10.95
CA GLU A 102 26.59 -19.97 10.13
C GLU A 102 26.52 -18.66 9.35
N THR A 103 27.65 -17.94 9.28
CA THR A 103 27.73 -16.62 8.64
C THR A 103 29.04 -16.50 7.89
N LYS A 104 28.99 -16.02 6.66
CA LYS A 104 30.16 -15.65 5.87
C LYS A 104 29.96 -14.24 5.33
N ASP A 105 30.79 -13.29 5.77
CA ASP A 105 30.73 -11.89 5.35
C ASP A 105 29.29 -11.32 5.42
N PHE A 106 28.61 -11.56 6.54
CA PHE A 106 27.20 -11.26 6.71
C PHE A 106 27.01 -9.83 7.24
N PHE A 107 26.69 -8.91 6.32
CA PHE A 107 26.43 -7.50 6.61
C PHE A 107 24.95 -7.20 6.47
N VAL A 108 24.37 -6.57 7.50
CA VAL A 108 22.96 -6.21 7.54
C VAL A 108 22.82 -4.69 7.54
N LYS A 109 21.89 -4.18 6.73
CA LYS A 109 21.47 -2.78 6.77
C LYS A 109 20.24 -2.66 7.66
N GLU A 110 20.35 -1.84 8.69
CA GLU A 110 19.26 -1.57 9.63
C GLU A 110 18.55 -0.24 9.31
N THR A 111 18.71 0.31 8.10
CA THR A 111 18.17 1.63 7.70
C THR A 111 16.67 1.77 7.93
N THR A 112 15.89 0.69 7.76
CA THR A 112 14.45 0.70 8.04
C THR A 112 14.12 0.84 9.53
N LEU A 113 15.02 0.41 10.42
CA LEU A 113 14.81 0.38 11.87
C LEU A 113 15.51 1.56 12.57
N THR A 114 16.72 1.93 12.13
CA THR A 114 17.57 2.95 12.76
C THR A 114 17.69 4.23 11.95
N GLY A 115 17.37 4.21 10.66
CA GLY A 115 17.59 5.34 9.74
C GLY A 115 19.04 5.49 9.26
N GLU A 116 19.97 4.67 9.77
CA GLU A 116 21.38 4.72 9.40
C GLU A 116 21.63 3.92 8.12
N SER A 117 22.43 4.47 7.19
CA SER A 117 22.77 3.83 5.91
C SER A 117 23.90 2.80 6.02
N ASP A 118 24.63 2.81 7.13
CA ASP A 118 25.81 2.00 7.32
C ASP A 118 25.44 0.53 7.55
N SER A 119 26.24 -0.36 6.96
CA SER A 119 26.04 -1.80 7.10
C SER A 119 26.83 -2.32 8.29
N ILE A 120 26.18 -3.08 9.16
CA ILE A 120 26.77 -3.64 10.37
C ILE A 120 27.03 -5.14 10.14
N GLU A 121 28.24 -5.59 10.42
CA GLU A 121 28.59 -7.02 10.36
C GLU A 121 27.95 -7.75 11.56
N LYS A 122 27.22 -8.85 11.30
CA LYS A 122 26.72 -9.74 12.37
C LYS A 122 27.39 -11.11 12.22
N LYS A 123 27.88 -11.63 13.34
CA LYS A 123 28.58 -12.93 13.40
C LYS A 123 27.68 -13.99 14.04
N SER A 124 27.76 -15.21 13.53
CA SER A 124 27.10 -16.37 14.14
C SER A 124 27.64 -16.63 15.54
N PHE A 125 26.72 -16.94 16.45
CA PHE A 125 27.05 -17.31 17.82
C PHE A 125 27.35 -18.81 17.84
N LEU A 126 28.53 -19.20 17.35
CA LEU A 126 28.96 -20.59 17.31
C LEU A 126 29.22 -21.10 18.73
N PHE A 127 28.32 -21.95 19.22
CA PHE A 127 28.61 -22.87 20.32
C PHE A 127 29.60 -23.92 19.79
N GLY A 128 30.84 -23.87 20.26
CA GLY A 128 31.74 -25.02 20.34
C GLY A 128 32.28 -25.55 19.01
N LYS A 129 33.45 -25.05 18.64
CA LYS A 129 34.46 -25.87 17.97
C LYS A 129 34.87 -26.99 18.95
N ILE A 130 34.61 -28.25 18.62
CA ILE A 130 35.36 -29.41 19.13
C ILE A 130 35.97 -30.08 17.90
#